data_AF-A0A6J2YL36-F1
#
_entry.id   AF-A0A6J2YL36-F1
#
_cell.length_a   1.000
_cell.length_b   1.000
_cell.length_c   1.000
_cell.angle_alpha   90.00
_cell.angle_beta   90.00
_cell.angle_gamma   90.00
#
_symmetry.space_group_name_H-M   'P 1'
#
loop_
_entity.id
_entity.type
_entity.pdbx_description
1 polymer ?
#
loop_
_entity_poly.entity_id
_entity_poly.type
_entity_poly.pdbx_seq_one_letter_code
_entity_poly.pdbx_strand_id
1 'polypeptide(L)'
;MVNTLGTPVSVMLNGVELCKVQHHGIIAPPKLEETFHLGVLSSNKLFFSGPLQLAKSDWSQSFYMPKISGTIPIDGTIKTSIKCDQHLCMVSITSLMSNEIRLLRLSSTHVLSNHSSTQVHIVCLAVPDCKESLSLPQNLEKYCFTVAPHLQKSHCGIPIVQWYIIKSPTETPTAEYNLYMTFSVDPKVGWSCPVRVDKPLVRKSFSVQTKQLSIPVVLTAQENKGQVYLAIHNDPRPLDFI
;
A
#
# COMPACT_ATOMS: atom_id res chain seq x y z
N MET A 1 12.92 7.66 -13.62
CA MET A 1 11.85 6.93 -12.90
C MET A 1 12.49 5.83 -12.06
N VAL A 2 12.10 5.70 -10.80
CA VAL A 2 12.61 4.71 -9.83
C VAL A 2 11.44 3.88 -9.33
N ASN A 3 11.58 2.55 -9.29
CA ASN A 3 10.54 1.66 -8.77
C ASN A 3 10.96 1.04 -7.42
N THR A 4 10.22 1.36 -6.36
CA THR A 4 10.35 0.78 -5.02
C THR A 4 9.03 0.15 -4.54
N LEU A 5 8.14 -0.22 -5.48
CA LEU A 5 6.80 -0.74 -5.17
C LEU A 5 6.81 -2.12 -4.52
N GLY A 6 7.83 -2.94 -4.77
CA GLY A 6 7.89 -4.34 -4.36
C GLY A 6 7.55 -5.34 -5.47
N THR A 7 7.19 -4.85 -6.65
CA THR A 7 6.90 -5.64 -7.85
C THR A 7 7.31 -4.86 -9.12
N PRO A 8 7.59 -5.52 -10.26
CA PRO A 8 7.82 -4.82 -11.52
C PRO A 8 6.59 -3.99 -11.94
N VAL A 9 6.84 -2.81 -12.49
CA VAL A 9 5.79 -1.91 -13.00
C VAL A 9 6.01 -1.66 -14.48
N SER A 10 4.99 -1.89 -15.29
CA SER A 10 4.95 -1.55 -16.71
C SER A 10 4.40 -0.14 -16.89
N VAL A 11 4.98 0.64 -17.80
CA VAL A 11 4.44 1.95 -18.21
C VAL A 11 3.79 1.78 -19.57
N MET A 12 2.51 2.09 -19.64
CA MET A 12 1.68 1.86 -20.82
C MET A 12 1.22 3.18 -21.42
N LEU A 13 1.31 3.31 -22.74
CA LEU A 13 0.79 4.46 -23.49
C LEU A 13 0.03 3.94 -24.71
N ASN A 14 -1.22 4.37 -24.88
CA ASN A 14 -2.07 3.99 -26.02
C ASN A 14 -2.14 2.47 -26.26
N GLY A 15 -2.18 1.68 -25.19
CA GLY A 15 -2.23 0.21 -25.26
C GLY A 15 -0.88 -0.49 -25.49
N VAL A 16 0.21 0.25 -25.65
CA VAL A 16 1.56 -0.27 -25.87
C VAL A 16 2.40 -0.17 -24.60
N GLU A 17 3.14 -1.24 -24.25
CA GLU A 17 4.12 -1.20 -23.17
C GLU A 17 5.36 -0.42 -23.63
N LEU A 18 5.58 0.75 -23.05
CA LEU A 18 6.75 1.58 -23.36
C LEU A 18 8.01 1.05 -22.70
N CYS A 19 7.89 0.64 -21.44
CA CYS A 19 8.99 0.11 -20.66
C CYS A 19 8.49 -0.62 -19.43
N LYS A 20 9.35 -1.47 -18.87
CA LYS A 20 9.11 -2.20 -17.62
C LYS A 20 10.22 -1.88 -16.63
N VAL A 21 9.83 -1.39 -15.46
CA VAL A 21 10.74 -1.03 -14.38
C VAL A 21 10.72 -2.13 -13.33
N GLN A 22 11.82 -2.86 -13.19
CA GLN A 22 11.96 -3.88 -12.15
C GLN A 22 11.95 -3.25 -10.75
N HIS A 23 11.67 -4.03 -9.71
CA HIS A 23 11.81 -3.54 -8.34
C HIS A 23 13.28 -3.15 -8.08
N HIS A 24 13.48 -1.98 -7.46
CA HIS A 24 14.76 -1.27 -7.33
C HIS A 24 15.41 -0.85 -8.66
N GLY A 25 14.69 -0.97 -9.77
CA GLY A 25 15.11 -0.50 -11.08
C GLY A 25 15.00 1.02 -11.21
N ILE A 26 15.94 1.57 -11.95
CA ILE A 26 15.99 2.98 -12.35
C ILE A 26 16.04 3.03 -13.87
N ILE A 27 15.14 3.78 -14.48
CA ILE A 27 15.15 4.00 -15.93
C ILE A 27 14.88 5.46 -16.26
N ALA A 28 15.37 5.90 -17.42
CA ALA A 28 14.82 7.06 -18.10
C ALA A 28 13.69 6.55 -19.02
N PRO A 29 12.40 6.74 -18.67
CA PRO A 29 11.33 6.30 -19.53
C PRO A 29 11.33 7.12 -20.83
N PRO A 30 10.74 6.58 -21.92
CA PRO A 30 10.41 7.39 -23.10
C PRO A 30 9.57 8.62 -22.71
N LYS A 31 9.47 9.60 -23.60
CA LYS A 31 8.73 10.83 -23.34
C LYS A 31 7.26 10.52 -22.98
N LEU A 32 6.82 10.98 -21.81
CA LEU A 32 5.45 10.85 -21.30
C LEU A 32 4.71 12.19 -21.49
N GLU A 33 4.38 12.53 -22.73
CA GLU A 33 3.67 13.78 -23.07
C GLU A 33 2.15 13.64 -22.99
N GLU A 34 1.67 12.40 -23.18
CA GLU A 34 0.26 12.01 -23.19
C GLU A 34 -0.15 11.30 -21.90
N THR A 35 -1.43 10.96 -21.81
CA THR A 35 -1.99 10.15 -20.72
C THR A 35 -1.42 8.74 -20.78
N PHE A 36 -0.87 8.26 -19.67
CA PHE A 36 -0.30 6.91 -19.55
C PHE A 36 -0.94 6.14 -18.39
N HIS A 37 -0.68 4.84 -18.34
CA HIS A 37 -1.15 3.97 -17.26
C HIS A 37 0.02 3.19 -16.65
N LEU A 38 -0.08 2.87 -15.37
CA LEU A 38 0.83 1.91 -14.72
C LEU A 38 0.21 0.53 -14.77
N GLY A 39 0.99 -0.46 -15.18
CA GLY A 39 0.63 -1.86 -15.22
C GLY A 39 1.33 -2.65 -14.12
N VAL A 40 0.61 -3.54 -13.44
CA VAL A 40 1.20 -4.57 -12.57
C VAL A 40 0.74 -5.95 -13.00
N LEU A 41 1.68 -6.90 -13.03
CA LEU A 41 1.40 -8.29 -13.36
C LEU A 41 0.85 -9.01 -12.12
N SER A 42 -0.34 -9.58 -12.23
CA SER A 42 -0.93 -10.45 -11.21
C SER A 42 -1.55 -11.67 -11.89
N SER A 43 -1.30 -12.87 -11.40
CA SER A 43 -1.87 -14.11 -11.96
C SER A 43 -1.70 -14.24 -13.49
N ASN A 44 -0.53 -13.87 -14.02
CA ASN A 44 -0.21 -13.82 -15.45
C ASN A 44 -1.06 -12.87 -16.31
N LYS A 45 -1.80 -11.95 -15.71
CA LYS A 45 -2.54 -10.88 -16.39
C LYS A 45 -2.01 -9.51 -15.98
N LEU A 46 -1.97 -8.59 -16.93
CA LEU A 46 -1.57 -7.22 -16.68
C LEU A 46 -2.79 -6.38 -16.30
N PHE A 47 -2.75 -5.74 -15.13
CA PHE A 47 -3.80 -4.86 -14.64
C PHE A 47 -3.30 -3.42 -14.62
N PHE A 48 -4.19 -2.46 -14.89
CA PHE A 48 -3.80 -1.07 -15.11
C PHE A 48 -4.40 -0.12 -14.09
N SER A 49 -3.66 0.96 -13.82
CA SER A 49 -4.17 2.11 -13.09
C SER A 49 -5.21 2.87 -13.92
N GLY A 50 -5.92 3.79 -13.26
CA GLY A 50 -6.57 4.90 -13.95
C GLY A 50 -5.58 5.73 -14.78
N PRO A 51 -6.09 6.62 -15.64
CA PRO A 51 -5.25 7.49 -16.47
C PRO A 51 -4.37 8.40 -15.61
N LEU A 52 -3.10 8.51 -15.98
CA LEU A 52 -2.11 9.37 -15.33
C LEU A 52 -1.52 10.37 -16.31
N GLN A 53 -1.23 11.58 -15.84
CA GLN A 53 -0.62 12.62 -16.67
C GLN A 53 0.38 13.46 -15.87
N LEU A 54 1.48 13.82 -16.50
CA LEU A 54 2.44 14.76 -15.92
C LEU A 54 1.94 16.20 -16.07
N ALA A 55 1.84 16.93 -14.95
CA ALA A 55 1.63 18.37 -14.96
C ALA A 55 2.73 19.09 -15.76
N LYS A 56 2.34 20.04 -16.63
CA LYS A 56 3.25 20.81 -17.49
C LYS A 56 3.74 22.13 -16.86
N SER A 57 3.04 22.65 -15.84
CA SER A 57 3.40 23.88 -15.13
C SER A 57 3.26 23.71 -13.62
N ASP A 58 3.87 24.62 -12.86
CA ASP A 58 3.78 24.65 -11.40
C ASP A 58 2.42 25.24 -10.99
N TRP A 59 1.47 24.34 -10.72
CA TRP A 59 0.08 24.69 -10.44
C TRP A 59 -0.16 25.15 -9.00
N SER A 60 0.90 25.27 -8.20
CA SER A 60 0.81 25.75 -6.81
C SER A 60 0.31 27.19 -6.67
N GLN A 61 0.23 27.95 -7.78
CA GLN A 61 -0.13 29.38 -7.82
C GLN A 61 -1.57 29.68 -8.30
N SER A 62 -2.31 28.68 -8.83
CA SER A 62 -3.66 28.92 -9.39
C SER A 62 -4.74 28.62 -8.34
N PHE A 63 -5.28 29.67 -7.73
CA PHE A 63 -6.46 29.58 -6.86
C PHE A 63 -7.63 28.95 -7.63
N TYR A 64 -8.17 27.85 -7.10
CA TYR A 64 -9.34 27.10 -7.61
C TYR A 64 -9.13 26.31 -8.92
N MET A 65 -8.58 25.09 -8.80
CA MET A 65 -8.88 24.03 -9.76
C MET A 65 -9.29 22.73 -9.03
N PRO A 66 -10.24 21.94 -9.58
CA PRO A 66 -10.59 20.65 -9.01
C PRO A 66 -9.36 19.74 -9.04
N LYS A 67 -9.14 18.95 -8.00
CA LYS A 67 -8.12 17.90 -8.02
C LYS A 67 -8.46 16.91 -9.14
N ILE A 68 -7.84 17.04 -10.30
CA ILE A 68 -7.99 16.07 -11.39
C ILE A 68 -7.28 14.80 -10.95
N SER A 69 -8.04 13.73 -10.74
CA SER A 69 -7.49 12.43 -10.37
C SER A 69 -6.48 11.99 -11.44
N GLY A 70 -5.30 11.55 -11.01
CA GLY A 70 -4.25 11.06 -11.90
C GLY A 70 -3.27 12.11 -12.45
N THR A 71 -3.47 13.42 -12.20
CA THR A 71 -2.46 14.43 -12.54
C THR A 71 -1.33 14.43 -11.51
N ILE A 72 -0.12 14.11 -11.95
CA ILE A 72 1.10 14.10 -11.13
C ILE A 72 1.68 15.54 -11.14
N PRO A 73 1.84 16.21 -9.98
CA PRO A 73 2.41 17.57 -9.89
C PRO A 73 3.92 17.57 -10.13
N ILE A 74 4.54 18.71 -10.47
CA ILE A 74 5.99 18.74 -10.73
C ILE A 74 6.78 18.38 -9.47
N ASP A 75 6.35 18.89 -8.31
CA ASP A 75 6.80 18.49 -6.98
C ASP A 75 5.59 18.08 -6.15
N GLY A 76 5.66 16.91 -5.52
CA GLY A 76 4.62 16.37 -4.66
C GLY A 76 4.29 14.92 -4.93
N THR A 77 3.26 14.43 -4.24
CA THR A 77 2.91 13.01 -4.25
C THR A 77 1.42 12.82 -4.54
N ILE A 78 1.11 11.86 -5.41
CA ILE A 78 -0.25 11.37 -5.61
C ILE A 78 -0.33 9.88 -5.26
N LYS A 79 -1.54 9.40 -4.96
CA LYS A 79 -1.82 7.97 -4.77
C LYS A 79 -2.74 7.51 -5.90
N THR A 80 -2.48 6.33 -6.44
CA THR A 80 -3.36 5.64 -7.39
C THR A 80 -3.51 4.18 -6.95
N SER A 81 -4.61 3.57 -7.36
CA SER A 81 -4.84 2.14 -7.15
C SER A 81 -4.84 1.41 -8.49
N ILE A 82 -4.49 0.12 -8.43
CA ILE A 82 -4.63 -0.82 -9.54
C ILE A 82 -5.44 -1.99 -8.99
N LYS A 83 -6.69 -2.12 -9.46
CA LYS A 83 -7.59 -3.20 -9.07
C LYS A 83 -7.25 -4.43 -9.91
N CYS A 84 -6.63 -5.42 -9.26
CA CYS A 84 -6.42 -6.75 -9.83
C CYS A 84 -7.64 -7.64 -9.53
N ASP A 85 -7.61 -8.90 -10.01
CA ASP A 85 -8.73 -9.85 -9.85
C ASP A 85 -9.18 -10.02 -8.38
N GLN A 86 -8.24 -10.23 -7.44
CA GLN A 86 -8.54 -10.49 -6.02
C GLN A 86 -7.86 -9.51 -5.06
N HIS A 87 -7.03 -8.62 -5.58
CA HIS A 87 -6.20 -7.73 -4.78
C HIS A 87 -6.20 -6.31 -5.34
N LEU A 88 -6.05 -5.34 -4.45
CA LEU A 88 -5.79 -3.96 -4.78
C LEU A 88 -4.30 -3.70 -4.60
N CYS A 89 -3.65 -3.12 -5.61
CA CYS A 89 -2.28 -2.63 -5.50
C CYS A 89 -2.31 -1.10 -5.34
N MET A 90 -1.81 -0.62 -4.21
CA MET A 90 -1.84 0.80 -3.86
C MET A 90 -0.47 1.43 -4.11
N VAL A 91 -0.40 2.33 -5.10
CA VAL A 91 0.84 2.94 -5.57
C VAL A 91 0.87 4.42 -5.16
N SER A 92 1.97 4.83 -4.55
CA SER A 92 2.33 6.24 -4.32
C SER A 92 3.31 6.67 -5.41
N ILE A 93 3.00 7.76 -6.09
CA ILE A 93 3.81 8.36 -7.15
C ILE A 93 4.31 9.69 -6.63
N THR A 94 5.59 9.75 -6.29
CA THR A 94 6.25 10.98 -5.87
C THR A 94 7.01 11.57 -7.05
N SER A 95 6.78 12.85 -7.32
CA SER A 95 7.50 13.64 -8.30
C SER A 95 8.37 14.65 -7.56
N LEU A 96 9.60 14.80 -8.02
CA LEU A 96 10.54 15.79 -7.52
C LEU A 96 11.29 16.39 -8.70
N MET A 97 11.45 17.70 -8.67
CA MET A 97 12.18 18.44 -9.68
C MET A 97 13.62 18.67 -9.17
N SER A 98 14.63 18.16 -9.89
CA SER A 98 16.03 18.21 -9.46
C SER A 98 16.95 18.45 -10.66
N ASN A 99 17.71 19.54 -10.66
CA ASN A 99 18.61 19.92 -11.76
C ASN A 99 17.92 19.90 -13.14
N GLU A 100 16.74 20.53 -13.26
CA GLU A 100 15.89 20.53 -14.46
C GLU A 100 15.40 19.14 -14.93
N ILE A 101 15.63 18.09 -14.14
CA ILE A 101 15.16 16.73 -14.41
C ILE A 101 14.05 16.38 -13.42
N ARG A 102 12.94 15.90 -13.97
CA ARG A 102 11.81 15.40 -13.18
C ARG A 102 12.03 13.94 -12.78
N LEU A 103 12.22 13.71 -11.49
CA LEU A 103 12.38 12.40 -10.89
C LEU A 103 11.01 11.88 -10.44
N LEU A 104 10.60 10.74 -11.01
CA LEU A 104 9.41 10.01 -10.58
C LEU A 104 9.83 8.80 -9.76
N ARG A 105 9.28 8.67 -8.55
CA ARG A 105 9.40 7.48 -7.70
C ARG A 105 8.04 6.81 -7.58
N LEU A 106 8.00 5.54 -7.97
CA LEU A 106 6.88 4.63 -7.73
C LEU A 106 7.18 3.85 -6.46
N SER A 107 6.27 3.86 -5.49
CA SER A 107 6.44 3.11 -4.24
C SER A 107 5.11 2.56 -3.76
N SER A 108 5.12 1.55 -2.88
CA SER A 108 3.88 1.17 -2.20
C SER A 108 3.42 2.33 -1.31
N THR A 109 2.11 2.47 -1.13
CA THR A 109 1.57 3.40 -0.13
C THR A 109 1.93 3.01 1.30
N HIS A 110 2.18 1.72 1.58
CA HIS A 110 2.48 1.22 2.92
C HIS A 110 3.73 0.35 2.92
N VAL A 111 4.55 0.50 3.95
CA VAL A 111 5.74 -0.32 4.20
C VAL A 111 5.66 -0.84 5.63
N LEU A 112 5.83 -2.14 5.84
CA LEU A 112 5.71 -2.76 7.15
C LEU A 112 7.06 -3.29 7.63
N SER A 113 7.34 -3.11 8.91
CA SER A 113 8.53 -3.62 9.58
C SER A 113 8.14 -4.31 10.88
N ASN A 114 8.86 -5.40 11.22
CA ASN A 114 8.65 -6.13 12.46
C ASN A 114 9.85 -5.95 13.39
N HIS A 115 9.65 -5.15 14.44
CA HIS A 115 10.61 -4.93 15.52
C HIS A 115 10.21 -5.65 16.82
N SER A 116 9.23 -6.55 16.75
CA SER A 116 8.91 -7.46 17.84
C SER A 116 9.92 -8.62 17.90
N SER A 117 9.88 -9.39 18.97
CA SER A 117 10.70 -10.61 19.12
C SER A 117 10.12 -11.82 18.40
N THR A 118 8.93 -11.70 17.82
CA THR A 118 8.13 -12.83 17.34
C THR A 118 7.85 -12.69 15.85
N GLN A 119 7.94 -13.80 15.12
CA GLN A 119 7.49 -13.83 13.74
C GLN A 119 5.98 -13.61 13.68
N VAL A 120 5.52 -12.78 12.74
CA VAL A 120 4.10 -12.50 12.56
C VAL A 120 3.66 -12.82 11.14
N HIS A 121 2.47 -13.38 11.02
CA HIS A 121 1.71 -13.54 9.80
C HIS A 121 0.74 -12.37 9.67
N ILE A 122 0.69 -11.75 8.50
CA ILE A 122 -0.17 -10.59 8.24
C ILE A 122 -1.07 -10.87 7.04
N VAL A 123 -2.33 -10.47 7.14
CA VAL A 123 -3.21 -10.31 6.00
C VAL A 123 -3.56 -8.83 5.86
N CYS A 124 -3.35 -8.30 4.65
CA CYS A 124 -3.73 -6.94 4.26
C CYS A 124 -5.07 -7.00 3.53
N LEU A 125 -6.03 -6.17 3.94
CA LEU A 125 -7.41 -6.18 3.49
C LEU A 125 -7.79 -4.83 2.89
N ALA A 126 -8.40 -4.84 1.71
CA ALA A 126 -9.08 -3.71 1.10
C ALA A 126 -10.59 -3.93 1.26
N VAL A 127 -11.21 -3.14 2.13
CA VAL A 127 -12.64 -3.24 2.47
C VAL A 127 -13.38 -2.11 1.77
N PRO A 128 -14.33 -2.37 0.87
CA PRO A 128 -15.06 -1.31 0.18
C PRO A 128 -15.79 -0.43 1.19
N ASP A 129 -15.86 0.87 0.91
CA ASP A 129 -16.59 1.81 1.76
C ASP A 129 -18.10 1.63 1.55
N CYS A 130 -18.67 0.65 2.25
CA CYS A 130 -20.10 0.34 2.24
C CYS A 130 -20.68 0.37 3.66
N LYS A 131 -22.01 0.48 3.75
CA LYS A 131 -22.73 0.52 5.03
C LYS A 131 -23.01 -0.86 5.63
N GLU A 132 -22.56 -1.92 4.96
CA GLU A 132 -22.84 -3.31 5.33
C GLU A 132 -21.80 -3.86 6.30
N SER A 133 -22.24 -4.76 7.17
CA SER A 133 -21.32 -5.57 7.97
C SER A 133 -20.73 -6.68 7.09
N LEU A 134 -19.43 -6.57 6.79
CA LEU A 134 -18.69 -7.59 6.05
C LEU A 134 -17.97 -8.52 7.02
N SER A 135 -18.03 -9.82 6.75
CA SER A 135 -17.27 -10.83 7.49
C SER A 135 -15.90 -11.06 6.86
N LEU A 136 -14.90 -11.37 7.68
CA LEU A 136 -13.62 -11.84 7.18
C LEU A 136 -13.80 -13.17 6.41
N PRO A 137 -13.04 -13.38 5.32
CA PRO A 137 -13.11 -14.60 4.53
C PRO A 137 -12.68 -15.81 5.36
N GLN A 138 -13.28 -16.97 5.09
CA GLN A 138 -12.79 -18.24 5.62
C GLN A 138 -11.45 -18.58 4.93
N ASN A 139 -10.50 -19.12 5.69
CA ASN A 139 -9.15 -19.48 5.22
C ASN A 139 -8.21 -18.29 4.91
N LEU A 140 -8.17 -17.29 5.80
CA LEU A 140 -7.29 -16.12 5.70
C LEU A 140 -5.81 -16.47 5.52
N GLU A 141 -5.37 -17.63 6.01
CA GLU A 141 -3.99 -18.11 5.90
C GLU A 141 -3.49 -18.22 4.45
N LYS A 142 -4.39 -18.39 3.48
CA LYS A 142 -4.03 -18.45 2.05
C LYS A 142 -3.55 -17.10 1.50
N TYR A 143 -3.93 -16.01 2.15
CA TYR A 143 -3.65 -14.64 1.71
C TYR A 143 -2.60 -13.96 2.59
N CYS A 144 -2.02 -14.69 3.55
CA CYS A 144 -1.07 -14.12 4.47
C CYS A 144 0.37 -14.17 3.93
N PHE A 145 1.18 -13.24 4.41
CA PHE A 145 2.62 -13.30 4.27
C PHE A 145 3.27 -13.20 5.65
N THR A 146 4.50 -13.70 5.73
CA THR A 146 5.24 -13.81 6.97
C THR A 146 6.27 -12.70 7.05
N VAL A 147 6.38 -12.06 8.22
CA VAL A 147 7.39 -11.05 8.51
C VAL A 147 8.20 -11.49 9.73
N ALA A 148 9.47 -11.81 9.47
CA ALA A 148 10.41 -12.22 10.50
C ALA A 148 10.82 -11.02 11.39
N PRO A 149 11.26 -11.27 12.63
CA PRO A 149 11.85 -10.24 13.48
C PRO A 149 13.07 -9.57 12.83
N HIS A 150 13.09 -8.23 12.85
CA HIS A 150 14.19 -7.40 12.38
C HIS A 150 14.79 -6.57 13.52
N LEU A 151 14.98 -7.21 14.66
CA LEU A 151 15.68 -6.62 15.81
C LEU A 151 17.05 -6.10 15.31
N GLN A 152 17.28 -4.79 15.47
CA GLN A 152 18.56 -4.12 15.20
C GLN A 152 19.01 -4.01 13.73
N LYS A 153 18.15 -4.32 12.75
CA LYS A 153 18.47 -4.07 11.33
C LYS A 153 17.79 -2.79 10.84
N SER A 154 18.58 -1.92 10.20
CA SER A 154 18.08 -0.74 9.49
C SER A 154 17.52 -1.14 8.11
N HIS A 155 16.53 -0.41 7.61
CA HIS A 155 15.96 -0.55 6.27
C HIS A 155 15.25 -1.89 5.95
N CYS A 156 14.70 -2.59 6.94
CA CYS A 156 13.99 -3.87 6.75
C CYS A 156 12.48 -3.73 6.46
N GLY A 157 12.06 -2.62 5.86
CA GLY A 157 10.67 -2.41 5.52
C GLY A 157 10.25 -3.25 4.31
N ILE A 158 9.17 -4.00 4.44
CA ILE A 158 8.55 -4.77 3.35
C ILE A 158 7.44 -3.93 2.73
N PRO A 159 7.50 -3.58 1.43
CA PRO A 159 6.43 -2.85 0.78
C PRO A 159 5.18 -3.72 0.65
N ILE A 160 4.01 -3.15 0.96
CA ILE A 160 2.73 -3.87 0.85
C ILE A 160 2.20 -3.73 -0.57
N VAL A 161 2.35 -4.78 -1.37
CA VAL A 161 1.94 -4.78 -2.78
C VAL A 161 0.47 -5.19 -2.95
N GLN A 162 -0.02 -6.10 -2.11
CA GLN A 162 -1.32 -6.76 -2.30
C GLN A 162 -2.22 -6.53 -1.09
N TRP A 163 -3.38 -5.92 -1.34
CA TRP A 163 -4.47 -5.79 -0.38
C TRP A 163 -5.62 -6.66 -0.85
N TYR A 164 -5.95 -7.72 -0.13
CA TYR A 164 -7.03 -8.63 -0.49
C TYR A 164 -8.39 -7.91 -0.46
N ILE A 165 -9.11 -7.94 -1.58
CA ILE A 165 -10.39 -7.24 -1.70
C ILE A 165 -11.48 -8.08 -1.03
N ILE A 166 -12.12 -7.50 -0.01
CA ILE A 166 -13.35 -8.07 0.57
C ILE A 166 -14.51 -7.73 -0.35
N LYS A 167 -15.13 -8.75 -0.94
CA LYS A 167 -16.28 -8.58 -1.83
C LYS A 167 -17.49 -8.09 -1.05
N SER A 168 -18.19 -7.10 -1.59
CA SER A 168 -19.50 -6.66 -1.12
C SER A 168 -20.53 -6.83 -2.24
N PRO A 169 -21.76 -7.29 -1.94
CA PRO A 169 -22.83 -7.40 -2.93
C PRO A 169 -23.27 -6.04 -3.50
N THR A 170 -23.01 -4.94 -2.78
CA THR A 170 -23.35 -3.56 -3.18
C THR A 170 -22.14 -2.77 -3.67
N GLU A 171 -21.04 -3.45 -4.01
CA GLU A 171 -19.82 -2.82 -4.52
C GLU A 171 -20.08 -2.07 -5.83
N THR A 172 -19.79 -0.77 -5.84
CA THR A 172 -19.87 0.05 -7.05
C THR A 172 -18.55 0.00 -7.83
N PRO A 173 -18.56 0.23 -9.15
CA PRO A 173 -17.34 0.30 -9.96
C PRO A 173 -16.33 1.36 -9.48
N THR A 174 -16.81 2.39 -8.78
CA THR A 174 -16.02 3.50 -8.23
C THR A 174 -15.84 3.41 -6.72
N ALA A 175 -16.03 2.23 -6.13
CA ALA A 175 -15.91 2.06 -4.68
C ALA A 175 -14.51 2.44 -4.20
N GLU A 176 -14.46 3.29 -3.19
CA GLU A 176 -13.24 3.53 -2.42
C GLU A 176 -13.03 2.37 -1.43
N TYR A 177 -11.78 2.11 -1.07
CA TYR A 177 -11.44 1.03 -0.15
C TYR A 177 -10.75 1.58 1.10
N ASN A 178 -11.28 1.17 2.24
CA ASN A 178 -10.66 1.30 3.54
C ASN A 178 -9.62 0.18 3.72
N LEU A 179 -8.41 0.53 4.17
CA LEU A 179 -7.32 -0.45 4.29
C LEU A 179 -7.16 -0.93 5.73
N TYR A 180 -7.16 -2.25 5.91
CA TYR A 180 -6.99 -2.89 7.20
C TYR A 180 -5.88 -3.93 7.18
N MET A 181 -5.27 -4.20 8.33
CA MET A 181 -4.35 -5.31 8.54
C MET A 181 -4.80 -6.15 9.73
N THR A 182 -4.70 -7.46 9.61
CA THR A 182 -4.86 -8.40 10.73
C THR A 182 -3.60 -9.24 10.88
N PHE A 183 -3.30 -9.62 12.12
CA PHE A 183 -2.03 -10.19 12.53
C PHE A 183 -2.23 -11.52 13.26
N SER A 184 -1.30 -12.44 13.11
CA SER A 184 -1.29 -13.72 13.81
C SER A 184 0.13 -14.19 14.08
N VAL A 185 0.35 -14.90 15.18
CA VAL A 185 1.62 -15.63 15.43
C VAL A 185 1.52 -17.06 14.89
N ASP A 186 0.33 -17.65 14.92
CA ASP A 186 0.01 -18.94 14.32
C ASP A 186 -1.40 -18.83 13.69
N PRO A 187 -1.52 -18.82 12.35
CA PRO A 187 -2.81 -18.71 11.66
C PRO A 187 -3.86 -19.76 12.09
N LYS A 188 -3.42 -20.89 12.66
CA LYS A 188 -4.30 -21.94 13.19
C LYS A 188 -4.93 -21.59 14.53
N VAL A 189 -4.30 -20.71 15.31
CA VAL A 189 -4.81 -20.26 16.63
C VAL A 189 -5.83 -19.16 16.44
N GLY A 190 -5.56 -18.23 15.53
CA GLY A 190 -6.50 -17.16 15.20
C GLY A 190 -5.80 -15.88 14.75
N TRP A 191 -6.63 -14.91 14.40
CA TRP A 191 -6.23 -13.62 13.88
C TRP A 191 -6.62 -12.51 14.86
N SER A 192 -5.82 -11.44 14.93
CA SER A 192 -6.17 -10.25 15.69
C SER A 192 -7.41 -9.57 15.08
N CYS A 193 -8.03 -8.69 15.85
CA CYS A 193 -8.99 -7.74 15.27
C CYS A 193 -8.30 -6.93 14.14
N PRO A 194 -8.97 -6.70 12.99
CA PRO A 194 -8.42 -5.87 11.92
C PRO A 194 -8.15 -4.44 12.41
N VAL A 195 -6.95 -3.94 12.12
CA VAL A 195 -6.52 -2.57 12.42
C VAL A 195 -6.58 -1.75 11.14
N ARG A 196 -7.31 -0.63 11.17
CA ARG A 196 -7.38 0.31 10.06
C ARG A 196 -6.06 1.08 9.94
N VAL A 197 -5.47 1.14 8.73
CA VAL A 197 -4.11 1.68 8.49
C VAL A 197 -4.03 2.79 7.44
N ASP A 198 -5.12 3.08 6.73
CA ASP A 198 -5.23 4.18 5.76
C ASP A 198 -5.45 5.56 6.39
N LYS A 199 -5.94 5.61 7.63
CA LYS A 199 -6.12 6.85 8.40
C LYS A 199 -4.86 7.19 9.18
N PRO A 200 -4.60 8.48 9.47
CA PRO A 200 -3.53 8.88 10.37
C PRO A 200 -3.65 8.14 11.69
N LEU A 201 -2.73 7.20 11.91
CA LEU A 201 -2.62 6.41 13.12
C LEU A 201 -1.27 6.72 13.73
N VAL A 202 -1.24 7.12 14.99
CA VAL A 202 0.03 7.31 15.70
C VAL A 202 0.46 5.98 16.33
N ARG A 203 -0.46 5.31 17.02
CA ARG A 203 -0.21 4.08 17.79
C ARG A 203 -1.52 3.30 17.99
N LYS A 204 -1.52 1.99 17.71
CA LYS A 204 -2.63 1.07 18.04
C LYS A 204 -2.11 -0.16 18.77
N SER A 205 -2.57 -0.37 20.00
CA SER A 205 -2.36 -1.62 20.73
C SER A 205 -3.43 -2.65 20.34
N PHE A 206 -3.03 -3.91 20.22
CA PHE A 206 -3.90 -5.07 20.02
C PHE A 206 -3.18 -6.31 20.54
N SER A 207 -3.91 -7.43 20.63
CA SER A 207 -3.31 -8.69 21.06
C SER A 207 -3.37 -9.73 19.95
N VAL A 208 -2.31 -10.52 19.85
CA VAL A 208 -2.24 -11.71 19.00
C VAL A 208 -2.28 -12.95 19.89
N GLN A 209 -3.04 -13.95 19.47
CA GLN A 209 -3.22 -15.16 20.27
C GLN A 209 -2.12 -16.18 19.95
N THR A 210 -1.62 -16.84 21.00
CA THR A 210 -0.87 -18.09 20.90
C THR A 210 -1.66 -19.20 21.58
N LYS A 211 -1.20 -20.45 21.51
CA LYS A 211 -1.90 -21.56 22.17
C LYS A 211 -1.94 -21.42 23.70
N GLN A 212 -0.97 -20.70 24.28
CA GLN A 212 -0.79 -20.61 25.73
C GLN A 212 -1.23 -19.25 26.29
N LEU A 213 -0.99 -18.17 25.54
CA LEU A 213 -1.16 -16.81 26.04
C LEU A 213 -1.45 -15.80 24.94
N SER A 214 -2.05 -14.67 25.33
CA SER A 214 -2.22 -13.51 24.46
C SER A 214 -0.98 -12.62 24.55
N ILE A 215 -0.38 -12.30 23.40
CA ILE A 215 0.80 -11.42 23.33
C ILE A 215 0.32 -10.02 22.95
N PRO A 216 0.55 -9.00 23.81
CA PRO A 216 0.24 -7.61 23.49
C PRO A 216 1.27 -7.06 22.48
N VAL A 217 0.74 -6.45 21.42
CA VAL A 217 1.50 -5.91 20.29
C VAL A 217 1.03 -4.50 20.01
N VAL A 218 1.94 -3.64 19.58
CA VAL A 218 1.62 -2.29 19.15
C VAL A 218 2.05 -2.08 17.70
N LEU A 219 1.15 -1.48 16.91
CA LEU A 219 1.41 -0.97 15.57
C LEU A 219 1.55 0.54 15.65
N THR A 220 2.69 1.07 15.23
CA THR A 220 2.89 2.52 15.05
C THR A 220 2.92 2.86 13.57
N ALA A 221 2.40 4.03 13.22
CA ALA A 221 2.40 4.54 11.86
C ALA A 221 3.09 5.90 11.79
N GLN A 222 3.89 6.11 10.75
CA GLN A 222 4.50 7.39 10.43
C GLN A 222 4.36 7.65 8.93
N GLU A 223 3.77 8.79 8.56
CA GLU A 223 3.70 9.21 7.16
C GLU A 223 4.92 10.07 6.80
N ASN A 224 5.55 9.76 5.67
CA ASN A 224 6.62 10.56 5.11
C ASN A 224 6.53 10.53 3.58
N LYS A 225 6.46 11.71 2.95
CA LYS A 225 6.36 11.90 1.48
C LYS A 225 5.30 10.99 0.82
N GLY A 226 4.11 10.92 1.44
CA GLY A 226 2.96 10.16 0.95
C GLY A 226 3.12 8.62 1.01
N GLN A 227 4.08 8.11 1.78
CA GLN A 227 4.22 6.70 2.14
C GLN A 227 4.04 6.54 3.66
N VAL A 228 3.25 5.55 4.06
CA VAL A 228 3.00 5.21 5.48
C VAL A 228 3.94 4.08 5.88
N TYR A 229 4.76 4.34 6.89
CA TYR A 229 5.68 3.38 7.49
C TYR A 229 5.03 2.81 8.75
N LEU A 230 4.80 1.50 8.73
CA LEU A 230 4.21 0.73 9.79
C LEU A 230 5.29 -0.08 10.51
N ALA A 231 5.27 -0.05 11.83
CA ALA A 231 6.22 -0.78 12.65
C ALA A 231 5.48 -1.55 13.77
N ILE A 232 5.80 -2.84 13.87
CA ILE A 232 5.25 -3.75 14.89
C ILE A 232 6.26 -3.86 16.02
N HIS A 233 5.82 -3.64 17.26
CA HIS A 233 6.64 -3.81 18.45
C HIS A 233 5.90 -4.64 19.50
N ASN A 234 6.66 -5.31 20.38
CA ASN A 234 6.09 -5.82 21.62
C ASN A 234 5.52 -4.63 22.42
N ASP A 235 4.33 -4.78 22.99
CA ASP A 235 3.74 -3.72 23.82
C ASP A 235 3.92 -4.07 25.31
N PRO A 236 4.98 -3.58 25.98
CA PRO A 236 5.21 -3.89 27.40
C PRO A 236 4.19 -3.22 28.33
N ARG A 237 3.42 -2.25 27.82
CA ARG A 237 2.43 -1.48 28.57
C ARG A 237 1.19 -1.30 27.70
N PRO A 238 0.42 -2.38 27.47
CA PRO A 238 -0.80 -2.28 26.69
C PRO A 238 -1.72 -1.24 27.34
N LEU A 239 -2.21 -0.32 26.52
CA LEU A 239 -3.27 0.59 26.94
C LEU A 239 -4.57 -0.19 26.85
N ASP A 240 -5.10 -0.61 28.00
CA ASP A 240 -6.44 -1.18 28.09
C ASP A 240 -7.45 -0.06 27.82
N PHE A 241 -7.84 0.10 26.57
CA PHE A 241 -9.01 0.90 26.22
C PHE A 241 -10.23 -0.02 26.41
N ILE A 242 -10.83 0.09 27.60
CA ILE A 242 -12.17 -0.41 27.92
C ILE A 242 -13.20 0.28 27.02
#